data_AF-Q9UZ59-F1
#
_entry.id   AF-Q9UZ59-F1
#
_cell.length_a   1.000
_cell.length_b   1.000
_cell.length_c   1.000
_cell.angle_alpha   90.00
_cell.angle_beta   90.00
_cell.angle_gamma   90.00
#
_symmetry.space_group_name_H-M   'P 1'
#
loop_
_entity.id
_entity.type
_entity.pdbx_description
1 polymer ?
#
loop_
_entity_poly.entity_id
_entity_poly.type
_entity_poly.pdbx_seq_one_letter_code
_entity_poly.pdbx_strand_id
1 'polypeptide(L)'
;MSKDNKKIPKLFSGSIKDLTKPKTQEEAKKNLKSEKKQKTLYISLDTNRKLIELYGEEGRRQSNIVEDAVDLYYYLKKALGDRKFDELMEVIKRENVEEIREYLVKKFIL
;
A
#
# COMPACT_ATOMS: atom_id res chain seq x y z
N MET A 1 -47.40 -20.43 -36.66
CA MET A 1 -46.45 -19.29 -36.65
C MET A 1 -45.27 -19.69 -35.78
N SER A 2 -44.19 -20.16 -36.40
CA SER A 2 -42.96 -20.61 -35.72
C SER A 2 -42.02 -19.44 -35.41
N LYS A 3 -41.39 -19.44 -34.24
CA LYS A 3 -39.91 -19.52 -34.06
C LYS A 3 -39.52 -19.13 -32.63
N ASP A 4 -39.23 -20.16 -31.84
CA ASP A 4 -38.27 -20.07 -30.74
C ASP A 4 -36.92 -19.56 -31.26
N ASN A 5 -36.37 -18.53 -30.60
CA ASN A 5 -34.94 -18.26 -30.61
C ASN A 5 -34.58 -17.50 -29.33
N LYS A 6 -34.51 -18.26 -28.23
CA LYS A 6 -33.82 -17.86 -26.99
C LYS A 6 -32.39 -17.46 -27.36
N LYS A 7 -32.08 -16.16 -27.32
CA LYS A 7 -30.72 -15.64 -27.54
C LYS A 7 -29.83 -16.09 -26.37
N ILE A 8 -29.01 -17.11 -26.62
CA ILE A 8 -27.93 -17.54 -25.71
C ILE A 8 -26.95 -16.36 -25.56
N PRO A 9 -26.56 -15.95 -24.34
CA PRO A 9 -25.55 -14.91 -24.17
C PRO A 9 -24.21 -15.42 -24.73
N LYS A 10 -23.59 -14.64 -25.62
CA LYS A 10 -22.26 -14.94 -26.13
C LYS A 10 -21.26 -14.88 -24.97
N LEU A 11 -20.85 -16.04 -24.46
CA LEU A 11 -19.94 -16.16 -23.32
C LEU A 11 -18.50 -15.74 -23.62
N PHE A 12 -18.15 -15.44 -24.87
CA PHE A 12 -16.83 -14.93 -25.24
C PHE A 12 -16.94 -14.05 -26.50
N SER A 13 -16.43 -12.82 -26.41
CA SER A 13 -16.35 -11.87 -27.54
C SER A 13 -14.97 -11.81 -28.19
N GLY A 14 -13.99 -12.56 -27.67
CA GLY A 14 -12.63 -12.63 -28.20
C GLY A 14 -12.52 -13.53 -29.43
N SER A 15 -11.59 -13.19 -30.33
CA SER A 15 -11.24 -14.02 -31.49
C SER A 15 -10.30 -15.14 -31.06
N ILE A 16 -10.25 -16.25 -31.81
CA ILE A 16 -9.26 -17.33 -31.60
C ILE A 16 -7.81 -16.78 -31.66
N LYS A 17 -7.60 -15.65 -32.34
CA LYS A 17 -6.32 -14.93 -32.36
C LYS A 17 -5.89 -14.34 -31.01
N ASP A 18 -6.82 -14.18 -30.07
CA ASP A 18 -6.53 -13.68 -28.72
C ASP A 18 -6.05 -14.80 -27.78
N LEU A 19 -6.30 -16.07 -28.13
CA LEU A 19 -5.83 -17.25 -27.39
C LEU A 19 -4.37 -17.62 -27.68
N THR A 20 -3.83 -17.17 -28.82
CA THR A 20 -2.48 -17.58 -29.30
C THR A 20 -1.41 -16.49 -29.21
N LYS A 21 -1.74 -15.29 -28.72
CA LYS A 21 -0.73 -14.27 -28.46
C LYS A 21 0.01 -14.57 -27.15
N PRO A 22 1.35 -14.66 -27.14
CA PRO A 22 2.09 -14.62 -25.89
C PRO A 22 1.80 -13.26 -25.26
N LYS A 23 1.20 -13.26 -24.06
CA LYS A 23 1.02 -12.04 -23.28
C LYS A 23 2.41 -11.46 -23.03
N THR A 24 2.76 -10.38 -23.73
CA THR A 24 3.91 -9.58 -23.35
C THR A 24 3.70 -9.17 -21.90
N GLN A 25 4.69 -9.44 -21.05
CA GLN A 25 4.64 -9.13 -19.61
C GLN A 25 4.39 -7.64 -19.30
N GLU A 26 4.36 -6.78 -20.33
CA GLU A 26 4.07 -5.35 -20.21
C GLU A 26 2.60 -5.05 -19.82
N GLU A 27 1.63 -5.88 -20.20
CA GLU A 27 0.22 -5.65 -19.78
C GLU A 27 -0.03 -5.98 -18.29
N ALA A 28 0.89 -6.69 -17.63
CA ALA A 28 0.77 -7.04 -16.21
C ALA A 28 1.30 -5.96 -15.27
N LYS A 29 2.01 -4.94 -15.77
CA LYS A 29 2.27 -3.71 -15.03
C LYS A 29 1.11 -2.74 -15.19
N LYS A 30 -0.12 -3.21 -14.90
CA LYS A 30 -1.21 -2.30 -14.55
C LYS A 30 -0.66 -1.32 -13.51
N ASN A 31 -0.81 -0.03 -13.73
CA ASN A 31 -0.41 1.01 -12.79
C ASN A 31 -1.21 0.83 -11.49
N LEU A 32 -0.77 -0.06 -10.60
CA LEU A 32 -1.38 -0.32 -9.29
C LEU A 32 -1.44 0.96 -8.46
N LYS A 33 -0.51 1.90 -8.71
CA LYS A 33 -0.53 3.26 -8.13
C LYS A 33 -1.75 4.09 -8.51
N SER A 34 -2.33 3.87 -9.69
CA SER A 34 -3.55 4.56 -10.14
C SER A 34 -4.84 3.83 -9.80
N GLU A 35 -4.77 2.53 -9.50
CA GLU A 35 -5.93 1.73 -9.09
C GLU A 35 -6.19 1.87 -7.59
N LYS A 36 -6.97 2.90 -7.22
CA LYS A 36 -7.41 3.09 -5.84
C LYS A 36 -8.41 2.02 -5.43
N LYS A 37 -8.15 1.33 -4.33
CA LYS A 37 -9.10 0.41 -3.68
C LYS A 37 -9.62 1.02 -2.39
N GLN A 38 -10.93 1.14 -2.27
CA GLN A 38 -11.55 1.56 -1.01
C GLN A 38 -11.58 0.36 -0.05
N LYS A 39 -10.92 0.51 1.10
CA LYS A 39 -10.92 -0.47 2.19
C LYS A 39 -11.06 0.24 3.52
N THR A 40 -11.76 -0.39 4.46
CA THR A 40 -11.84 0.06 5.85
C THR A 40 -10.80 -0.67 6.68
N LEU A 41 -9.97 0.08 7.41
CA LEU A 41 -8.99 -0.47 8.35
C LEU A 41 -9.46 -0.18 9.79
N TYR A 42 -9.50 -1.21 10.62
CA TYR A 42 -9.71 -1.03 12.05
C TYR A 42 -8.38 -0.65 12.72
N ILE A 43 -8.38 0.45 13.46
CA ILE A 43 -7.22 0.97 14.19
C ILE A 43 -7.60 1.21 15.65
N SER A 44 -6.60 1.28 16.52
CA SER A 44 -6.83 1.63 17.93
C SER A 44 -7.24 3.10 18.07
N LEU A 45 -7.86 3.44 19.20
CA LEU A 45 -8.19 4.84 19.54
C LEU A 45 -6.94 5.72 19.59
N ASP A 46 -5.82 5.18 20.11
CA ASP A 46 -4.54 5.88 20.17
C ASP A 46 -3.99 6.18 18.77
N THR A 47 -3.97 5.20 17.87
CA THR A 47 -3.55 5.41 16.47
C THR A 47 -4.45 6.43 15.77
N ASN A 48 -5.75 6.41 16.04
CA ASN A 48 -6.67 7.39 15.48
C ASN A 48 -6.35 8.82 15.98
N ARG A 49 -6.00 8.98 17.26
CA ARG A 49 -5.56 10.29 17.81
C ARG A 49 -4.29 10.79 17.12
N LYS A 50 -3.27 9.93 16.99
CA LYS A 50 -2.02 10.24 16.28
C LYS A 50 -2.28 10.64 14.82
N LEU A 51 -3.19 9.95 14.13
CA LEU A 51 -3.58 10.31 12.76
C LEU A 51 -4.32 11.65 12.67
N ILE A 52 -5.15 11.99 13.66
CA ILE A 52 -5.84 13.29 13.73
C ILE A 52 -4.84 14.42 13.98
N GLU A 53 -3.87 14.20 14.86
CA GLU A 53 -2.79 15.15 15.15
C GLU A 53 -1.97 15.44 13.89
N LEU A 54 -1.45 14.39 13.23
CA LEU A 54 -0.71 14.52 11.97
C LEU A 54 -1.54 15.18 10.85
N TYR A 55 -2.85 14.88 10.79
CA TYR A 55 -3.78 15.53 9.88
C TYR A 55 -3.90 17.04 10.17
N GLY A 56 -4.03 17.41 11.44
CA GLY A 56 -4.25 18.79 11.89
C GLY A 56 -3.05 19.70 11.64
N GLU A 57 -1.83 19.17 11.72
CA GLU A 57 -0.59 19.93 11.51
C GLU A 57 -0.26 20.15 10.02
N GLU A 58 -0.48 19.14 9.16
CA GLU A 58 -0.01 19.18 7.78
C GLU A 58 -1.10 19.54 6.74
N GLY A 59 -2.38 19.57 7.14
CA GLY A 59 -3.51 19.81 6.22
C GLY A 59 -3.66 18.72 5.13
N ARG A 60 -3.05 17.56 5.32
CA ARG A 60 -3.03 16.43 4.38
C ARG A 60 -4.18 15.48 4.65
N ARG A 61 -4.63 14.73 3.64
CA ARG A 61 -5.66 13.68 3.83
C ARG A 61 -5.09 12.52 4.65
N GLN A 62 -5.88 11.97 5.58
CA GLN A 62 -5.50 10.78 6.37
C GLN A 62 -5.05 9.59 5.50
N SER A 63 -5.66 9.42 4.33
CA SER A 63 -5.26 8.37 3.37
C SER A 63 -3.80 8.50 2.94
N ASN A 64 -3.31 9.73 2.76
CA ASN A 64 -1.95 9.96 2.29
C ASN A 64 -0.94 9.68 3.41
N ILE A 65 -1.27 10.05 4.65
CA ILE A 65 -0.45 9.75 5.83
C ILE A 65 -0.31 8.23 5.98
N VAL A 66 -1.41 7.48 5.79
CA VAL A 66 -1.38 6.01 5.85
C VAL A 66 -0.55 5.42 4.71
N GLU A 67 -0.70 5.91 3.48
CA GLU A 67 0.10 5.47 2.33
C GLU A 67 1.60 5.72 2.55
N ASP A 68 1.97 6.94 2.98
CA ASP A 68 3.36 7.30 3.29
C ASP A 68 3.93 6.45 4.42
N ALA A 69 3.17 6.20 5.48
CA ALA A 69 3.61 5.39 6.61
C ALA A 69 3.88 3.93 6.20
N VAL A 70 3.03 3.36 5.33
CA VAL A 70 3.21 2.01 4.79
C VAL A 70 4.44 1.96 3.88
N ASP A 71 4.61 2.95 3.00
CA ASP A 71 5.77 3.03 2.11
C ASP A 71 7.08 3.19 2.91
N LEU A 72 7.09 4.08 3.92
CA LEU A 72 8.23 4.26 4.82
C LEU A 72 8.59 2.94 5.52
N TYR A 73 7.61 2.26 6.13
CA TYR A 73 7.83 0.97 6.77
C TYR A 73 8.46 -0.04 5.80
N TYR A 74 7.89 -0.15 4.59
CA TYR A 74 8.33 -1.12 3.58
C TYR A 74 9.76 -0.86 3.11
N TYR A 75 10.06 0.37 2.70
CA TYR A 75 11.37 0.71 2.15
C TYR A 75 12.45 0.78 3.23
N LEU A 76 12.11 1.24 4.45
CA LEU A 76 13.07 1.26 5.55
C LEU A 76 13.48 -0.15 5.97
N LYS A 77 12.52 -1.08 6.06
CA LYS A 77 12.82 -2.50 6.30
C LYS A 77 13.76 -3.08 5.25
N LYS A 78 13.50 -2.78 3.97
CA LYS A 78 14.38 -3.22 2.88
C LYS A 78 15.78 -2.62 2.94
N ALA A 79 15.89 -1.34 3.27
CA ALA A 79 17.18 -0.65 3.31
C ALA A 79 18.05 -1.11 4.49
N LEU A 80 17.43 -1.40 5.64
CA LEU A 80 18.13 -1.78 6.86
C LEU A 80 18.45 -3.28 6.98
N GLY A 81 17.61 -4.12 6.39
CA GLY A 81 17.57 -5.55 6.66
C GLY A 81 16.94 -5.86 8.02
N ASP A 82 16.54 -7.13 8.22
CA ASP A 82 15.68 -7.53 9.34
C ASP A 82 16.25 -7.15 10.71
N ARG A 83 17.52 -7.49 10.99
CA ARG A 83 18.12 -7.24 12.32
C ARG A 83 18.13 -5.74 12.70
N LYS A 84 18.59 -4.86 11.80
CA LYS A 84 18.67 -3.43 12.11
C LYS A 84 17.28 -2.80 12.16
N PHE A 85 16.36 -3.29 11.34
CA PHE A 85 14.97 -2.83 11.36
C PHE A 85 14.28 -3.21 12.68
N ASP A 86 14.49 -4.44 13.18
CA ASP A 86 13.95 -4.87 14.46
C ASP A 86 14.53 -4.04 15.61
N GLU A 87 15.85 -3.76 15.60
CA GLU A 87 16.47 -2.83 16.57
C GLU A 87 15.80 -1.45 16.55
N LEU A 88 15.49 -0.89 15.38
CA LEU A 88 14.78 0.38 15.26
C LEU A 88 13.34 0.28 15.80
N MET A 89 12.62 -0.79 15.48
CA MET A 89 11.24 -0.97 15.94
C MET A 89 11.16 -1.10 17.46
N GLU A 90 12.15 -1.71 18.12
CA GLU A 90 12.23 -1.75 19.58
C GLU A 90 12.39 -0.36 20.20
N VAL A 91 13.10 0.55 19.55
CA VAL A 91 13.20 1.95 20.00
C VAL A 91 11.87 2.68 19.76
N ILE A 92 11.24 2.51 18.61
CA ILE A 92 9.95 3.15 18.30
C ILE A 92 8.85 2.73 19.29
N LYS A 93 8.81 1.45 19.70
CA LYS A 93 7.83 0.92 20.67
C LYS A 93 7.91 1.58 22.05
N ARG A 94 9.02 2.23 22.39
CA ARG A 94 9.18 2.97 23.65
C ARG A 94 8.48 4.33 23.62
N GLU A 95 8.04 4.77 22.43
CA GLU A 95 7.32 6.03 22.22
C GLU A 95 8.07 7.27 22.76
N ASN A 96 9.40 7.18 22.85
CA ASN A 96 10.27 8.24 23.32
C ASN A 96 11.00 8.88 22.13
N VAL A 97 10.61 10.11 21.79
CA VAL A 97 11.14 10.85 20.63
C VAL A 97 12.65 11.09 20.74
N GLU A 98 13.17 11.33 21.94
CA GLU A 98 14.61 11.56 22.15
C GLU A 98 15.42 10.28 21.92
N GLU A 99 14.94 9.13 22.39
CA GLU A 99 15.59 7.84 22.11
C GLU A 99 15.58 7.50 20.61
N ILE A 100 14.48 7.80 19.91
CA ILE A 100 14.41 7.65 18.46
C ILE A 100 15.44 8.55 17.79
N ARG A 101 15.54 9.82 18.19
CA ARG A 101 16.52 10.77 17.65
C ARG A 101 17.95 10.29 17.88
N GLU A 102 18.29 9.90 19.10
CA GLU A 102 19.62 9.36 19.44
C GLU A 102 19.97 8.11 18.62
N TYR A 103 19.02 7.18 18.49
CA TYR A 103 19.20 5.99 17.65
C TYR A 103 19.50 6.38 16.21
N LEU A 104 18.73 7.33 15.65
CA LEU A 104 18.90 7.76 14.27
C LEU A 104 20.26 8.42 14.05
N VAL A 105 20.67 9.33 14.94
CA VAL A 105 22.00 9.99 14.87
C VAL A 105 23.11 8.95 14.92
N LYS A 106 23.05 8.02 15.88
CA LYS A 106 24.07 6.98 16.08
C LYS A 106 24.20 6.02 14.90
N LYS A 107 23.10 5.72 14.22
CA LYS A 107 23.03 4.64 13.22
C LYS A 107 23.07 5.14 11.78
N PHE A 108 22.67 6.39 11.51
CA PHE A 108 22.53 6.91 10.15
C PHE A 108 23.37 8.14 9.84
N ILE A 109 23.96 8.82 10.83
CA ILE A 109 24.67 10.10 10.66
C ILE A 109 23.77 11.11 9.91
N LEU A 110 22.91 11.79 10.68
CA LEU A 110 22.22 13.01 10.23
C LEU A 110 22.96 14.24 10.77
#